data_AF-A0AAW5JXV0-F1
#
_entry.id   AF-A0AAW5JXV0-F1
#
_cell.length_a   1.000
_cell.length_b   1.000
_cell.length_c   1.000
_cell.angle_alpha   90.00
_cell.angle_beta   90.00
_cell.angle_gamma   90.00
#
_symmetry.space_group_name_H-M   'P 1'
#
loop_
_entity.id
_entity.type
_entity.pdbx_description
1 polymer ?
#
loop_
_entity_poly.entity_id
_entity_poly.type
_entity_poly.pdbx_seq_one_letter_code
_entity_poly.pdbx_strand_id
1 'polypeptide(L)'
;MDNNEIKTLTKKWNANLVYYFEDFDNETHSQRLSAYIDQKPLDKIKEANLIELTKEHDRWKLTNKGIDLLESIKNIYRSGRIFLLPLPFRHYYINCKLKYNMKIEDGKIYDGLRETVLKDRSRDVRRKVADYLEYKGKLNYKTAIGLAKDKDPELRKLAAKHTVASMYWEETDYDVIRYMVENKLADRLCFEHWVKSEDETIRALSAPLAEETDIDPLLDSLSDESAIQVLFNNPEWVKGKRAVRLWRRMGGENRRWIMSFMWDVPDSLIEESLAEPRNWQISSRLEEYKKALQTVARMERLFAKGSEIKRKMRARAGLSD
;
A
#
# COMPACT_ATOMS: atom_id res chain seq x y z
N MET A 1 27.25 -29.63 -6.46
CA MET A 1 27.51 -29.24 -5.05
C MET A 1 26.20 -29.10 -4.31
N ASP A 2 26.16 -29.46 -3.03
CA ASP A 2 24.97 -29.26 -2.21
C ASP A 2 24.89 -27.83 -1.61
N ASN A 3 23.75 -27.48 -1.01
CA ASN A 3 23.53 -26.14 -0.45
C ASN A 3 24.48 -25.76 0.69
N ASN A 4 24.94 -26.73 1.49
CA ASN A 4 25.86 -26.48 2.61
C ASN A 4 27.28 -26.24 2.10
N GLU A 5 27.71 -26.98 1.08
CA GLU A 5 28.96 -26.76 0.38
C GLU A 5 28.99 -25.37 -0.25
N ILE A 6 27.93 -24.98 -0.97
CA ILE A 6 27.81 -23.63 -1.56
C ILE A 6 27.95 -22.58 -0.46
N LYS A 7 27.14 -22.66 0.61
CA LYS A 7 27.16 -21.69 1.72
C LYS A 7 28.53 -21.59 2.39
N THR A 8 29.21 -22.71 2.55
CA THR A 8 30.53 -22.76 3.19
C THR A 8 31.57 -22.09 2.30
N LEU A 9 31.60 -22.46 1.01
CA LEU A 9 32.53 -21.94 0.03
C LEU A 9 32.36 -20.44 -0.21
N THR A 10 31.13 -19.95 -0.22
CA THR A 10 30.82 -18.54 -0.55
C THR A 10 30.49 -17.70 0.68
N LYS A 11 30.81 -18.16 1.89
CA LYS A 11 30.42 -17.51 3.17
C LYS A 11 30.83 -16.05 3.27
N LYS A 12 31.99 -15.70 2.71
CA LYS A 12 32.59 -14.34 2.75
C LYS A 12 32.40 -13.55 1.45
N TRP A 13 31.55 -14.03 0.54
CA TRP A 13 31.33 -13.34 -0.73
C TRP A 13 30.47 -12.11 -0.53
N ASN A 14 30.80 -11.04 -1.24
CA ASN A 14 30.00 -9.83 -1.34
C ASN A 14 29.35 -9.75 -2.72
N ALA A 15 28.55 -8.71 -2.96
CA ALA A 15 27.89 -8.53 -4.25
C ALA A 15 28.89 -8.53 -5.41
N ASN A 16 30.00 -7.79 -5.31
CA ASN A 16 31.01 -7.69 -6.37
C ASN A 16 31.58 -9.06 -6.73
N LEU A 17 31.96 -9.88 -5.75
CA LEU A 17 32.44 -11.25 -5.99
C LEU A 17 31.42 -12.11 -6.75
N VAL A 18 30.14 -12.00 -6.39
CA VAL A 18 29.06 -12.68 -7.10
C VAL A 18 28.97 -12.20 -8.55
N TYR A 19 28.98 -10.88 -8.78
CA TYR A 19 28.95 -10.31 -10.14
C TYR A 19 30.09 -10.85 -11.00
N TYR A 20 31.32 -10.86 -10.49
CA TYR A 20 32.47 -11.38 -11.22
C TYR A 20 32.34 -12.86 -11.53
N PHE A 21 31.88 -13.66 -10.57
CA PHE A 21 31.74 -15.09 -10.76
C PHE A 21 30.62 -15.46 -11.74
N GLU A 22 29.50 -14.73 -11.71
CA GLU A 22 28.34 -14.95 -12.58
C GLU A 22 28.53 -14.42 -14.02
N ASP A 23 29.62 -13.68 -14.28
CA ASP A 23 29.98 -13.15 -15.60
C ASP A 23 30.80 -14.15 -16.45
N PHE A 24 31.19 -15.29 -15.87
CA PHE A 24 31.79 -16.37 -16.64
C PHE A 24 30.79 -16.93 -17.66
N ASP A 25 31.23 -17.01 -18.91
CA ASP A 25 30.41 -17.47 -20.01
C ASP A 25 29.94 -18.93 -19.78
N ASN A 26 28.67 -19.18 -20.10
CA ASN A 26 28.02 -20.44 -19.76
C ASN A 26 28.46 -21.62 -20.63
N GLU A 27 28.95 -21.35 -21.84
CA GLU A 27 29.30 -22.39 -22.82
C GLU A 27 30.80 -22.67 -22.78
N THR A 28 31.59 -21.60 -22.69
CA THR A 28 33.06 -21.66 -22.71
C THR A 28 33.67 -21.72 -21.31
N HIS A 29 32.89 -21.45 -20.27
CA HIS A 29 33.35 -21.36 -18.87
C HIS A 29 34.56 -20.43 -18.71
N SER A 30 34.63 -19.39 -19.55
CA SER A 30 35.76 -18.49 -19.62
C SER A 30 35.30 -17.04 -19.51
N GLN A 31 36.16 -16.21 -18.93
CA GLN A 31 35.98 -14.77 -18.87
C GLN A 31 37.28 -14.12 -19.37
N ARG A 32 37.16 -13.19 -20.32
CA ARG A 32 38.31 -12.47 -20.86
C ARG A 32 38.85 -11.52 -19.78
N LEU A 33 40.17 -11.40 -19.62
CA LEU A 33 40.72 -10.29 -18.84
C LEU A 33 40.31 -8.97 -19.50
N SER A 34 39.44 -8.22 -18.83
CA SER A 34 39.19 -6.82 -19.15
C SER A 34 40.10 -5.97 -18.27
N ALA A 35 40.68 -4.91 -18.85
CA ALA A 35 41.50 -3.95 -18.12
C ALA A 35 40.76 -3.21 -16.99
N TYR A 36 39.44 -3.39 -16.90
CA TYR A 36 38.56 -2.80 -15.87
C TYR A 36 38.16 -3.78 -14.77
N ILE A 37 38.69 -5.01 -14.76
CA ILE A 37 38.39 -5.99 -13.72
C ILE A 37 39.24 -5.69 -12.48
N ASP A 38 38.57 -5.51 -11.33
CA ASP A 38 39.24 -5.42 -10.03
C ASP A 38 39.91 -6.77 -9.72
N GLN A 39 41.23 -6.74 -9.53
CA GLN A 39 42.04 -7.94 -9.29
C GLN A 39 41.70 -8.60 -7.95
N LYS A 40 41.29 -7.84 -6.94
CA LYS A 40 41.03 -8.35 -5.58
C LYS A 40 39.91 -9.41 -5.53
N PRO A 41 38.77 -9.22 -6.20
CA PRO A 41 37.76 -10.28 -6.37
C PRO A 41 38.30 -11.55 -7.03
N LEU A 42 39.06 -11.42 -8.12
CA LEU A 42 39.62 -12.56 -8.85
C LEU A 42 40.58 -13.37 -8.00
N ASP A 43 41.46 -12.71 -7.24
CA ASP A 43 42.42 -13.38 -6.35
C ASP A 43 41.69 -14.26 -5.33
N LYS A 44 40.58 -13.79 -4.75
CA LYS A 44 39.76 -14.58 -3.82
C LYS A 44 39.08 -15.78 -4.49
N ILE A 45 38.60 -15.62 -5.72
CA ILE A 45 37.97 -16.72 -6.48
C ILE A 45 39.04 -17.77 -6.85
N LYS A 46 40.25 -17.32 -7.19
CA LYS A 46 41.41 -18.17 -7.46
C LYS A 46 41.91 -18.90 -6.21
N GLU A 47 42.03 -18.21 -5.08
CA GLU A 47 42.38 -18.81 -3.77
C GLU A 47 41.41 -19.92 -3.37
N ALA A 48 40.13 -19.81 -3.75
CA ALA A 48 39.12 -20.84 -3.54
C ALA A 48 39.20 -22.03 -4.53
N ASN A 49 40.18 -21.99 -5.45
CA ASN A 49 40.40 -22.94 -6.55
C ASN A 49 39.20 -23.06 -7.50
N LEU A 50 38.55 -21.93 -7.81
CA LEU A 50 37.37 -21.89 -8.69
C LEU A 50 37.71 -21.43 -10.11
N ILE A 51 38.81 -20.71 -10.28
CA ILE A 51 39.30 -20.24 -11.57
C ILE A 51 40.79 -20.52 -11.70
N GLU A 52 41.24 -20.68 -12.94
CA GLU A 52 42.64 -20.79 -13.32
C GLU A 52 42.94 -19.88 -14.51
N LEU A 53 44.17 -19.39 -14.59
CA LEU A 53 44.61 -18.57 -15.71
C LEU A 53 45.08 -19.49 -16.83
N THR A 54 44.50 -19.36 -18.02
CA THR A 54 44.94 -20.14 -19.18
C THR A 54 46.11 -19.43 -19.87
N LYS A 55 47.13 -20.20 -20.25
CA LYS A 55 48.30 -19.68 -21.00
C LYS A 55 47.92 -19.14 -22.39
N GLU A 56 46.79 -19.57 -22.93
CA GLU A 56 46.30 -19.18 -24.26
C GLU A 56 45.24 -18.06 -24.13
N HIS A 57 45.66 -16.78 -24.13
CA HIS A 57 44.80 -15.59 -24.39
C HIS A 57 44.34 -14.71 -23.21
N ASP A 58 45.09 -14.61 -22.11
CA ASP A 58 44.73 -13.72 -20.99
C ASP A 58 43.25 -13.92 -20.57
N ARG A 59 42.88 -15.18 -20.30
CA ARG A 59 41.54 -15.54 -19.84
C ARG A 59 41.61 -16.27 -18.52
N TRP A 60 40.61 -16.01 -17.69
CA TRP A 60 40.29 -16.89 -16.59
C TRP A 60 39.34 -17.97 -17.10
N LYS A 61 39.58 -19.22 -16.70
CA LYS A 61 38.68 -20.34 -16.94
C LYS A 61 38.22 -20.91 -15.61
N LEU A 62 36.97 -21.35 -15.52
CA LEU A 62 36.50 -22.08 -14.34
C LEU A 62 37.22 -23.43 -14.25
N THR A 63 37.68 -23.78 -13.06
CA THR A 63 38.08 -25.16 -12.75
C THR A 63 36.84 -26.04 -12.70
N ASN A 64 36.98 -27.38 -12.66
CA ASN A 64 35.83 -28.29 -12.47
C ASN A 64 35.00 -27.91 -11.23
N LYS A 65 35.67 -27.53 -10.13
CA LYS A 65 35.01 -27.04 -8.92
C LYS A 65 34.23 -25.74 -9.15
N GLY A 66 34.77 -24.82 -9.95
CA GLY A 66 34.09 -23.60 -10.36
C GLY A 66 32.87 -23.87 -11.24
N ILE A 67 32.98 -24.79 -12.20
CA ILE A 67 31.87 -25.24 -13.06
C ILE A 67 30.76 -25.85 -12.19
N ASP A 68 31.09 -26.79 -11.31
CA ASP A 68 30.13 -27.45 -10.42
C ASP A 68 29.39 -26.42 -9.54
N LEU A 69 30.10 -25.42 -9.01
CA LEU A 69 29.49 -24.34 -8.23
C LEU A 69 28.52 -23.52 -9.08
N LEU A 70 28.96 -23.05 -10.26
CA LEU A 70 28.16 -22.21 -11.13
C LEU A 70 26.91 -22.94 -11.64
N GLU A 71 27.04 -24.19 -12.05
CA GLU A 71 25.91 -25.03 -12.45
C GLU A 71 24.93 -25.26 -11.30
N SER A 72 25.42 -25.51 -10.08
CA SER A 72 24.57 -25.70 -8.90
C SER A 72 23.77 -24.42 -8.59
N ILE A 73 24.41 -23.24 -8.67
CA ILE A 73 23.73 -21.95 -8.49
C ILE A 73 22.67 -21.73 -9.57
N LYS A 74 23.00 -21.97 -10.84
CA LYS A 74 22.06 -21.83 -11.97
C LYS A 74 20.87 -22.78 -11.85
N ASN A 75 21.07 -24.00 -11.37
CA ASN A 75 19.98 -24.93 -11.12
C ASN A 75 19.03 -24.42 -10.02
N ILE A 76 19.56 -23.79 -8.97
CA ILE A 76 18.73 -23.13 -7.95
C ILE A 76 17.96 -21.96 -8.57
N TYR A 77 18.59 -21.12 -9.39
CA TYR A 77 17.92 -20.04 -10.11
C TYR A 77 16.78 -20.53 -11.02
N ARG A 78 17.00 -21.60 -11.78
CA ARG A 78 15.97 -22.22 -12.63
C ARG A 78 14.78 -22.72 -11.81
N SER A 79 15.03 -23.24 -10.61
CA SER A 79 13.97 -23.69 -9.71
C SER A 79 13.19 -22.54 -9.05
N GLY A 80 13.75 -21.32 -9.01
CA GLY A 80 13.18 -20.19 -8.29
C GLY A 80 13.38 -20.23 -6.76
N ARG A 81 13.93 -21.31 -6.19
CA ARG A 81 14.15 -21.49 -4.74
C ARG A 81 15.40 -20.75 -4.24
N ILE A 82 15.52 -19.47 -4.59
CA ILE A 82 16.72 -18.67 -4.32
C ILE A 82 16.98 -18.47 -2.82
N PHE A 83 15.98 -18.65 -1.94
CA PHE A 83 16.16 -18.64 -0.48
C PHE A 83 17.20 -19.68 0.03
N LEU A 84 17.56 -20.66 -0.78
CA LEU A 84 18.62 -21.64 -0.51
C LEU A 84 20.03 -21.04 -0.64
N LEU A 85 20.16 -19.96 -1.42
CA LEU A 85 21.44 -19.30 -1.69
C LEU A 85 21.79 -18.26 -0.63
N PRO A 86 23.09 -17.96 -0.46
CA PRO A 86 23.54 -16.81 0.32
C PRO A 86 22.91 -15.48 -0.16
N LEU A 87 22.80 -14.50 0.74
CA LEU A 87 22.17 -13.20 0.45
C LEU A 87 22.71 -12.48 -0.81
N PRO A 88 24.03 -12.41 -1.05
CA PRO A 88 24.57 -11.74 -2.24
C PRO A 88 24.05 -12.32 -3.57
N PHE A 89 23.95 -13.64 -3.68
CA PHE A 89 23.42 -14.31 -4.87
C PHE A 89 21.92 -14.04 -5.08
N ARG A 90 21.14 -14.02 -3.99
CA ARG A 90 19.72 -13.67 -4.04
C ARG A 90 19.52 -12.25 -4.57
N HIS A 91 20.30 -11.29 -4.08
CA HIS A 91 20.25 -9.91 -4.57
C HIS A 91 20.69 -9.80 -6.03
N TYR A 92 21.77 -10.48 -6.43
CA TYR A 92 22.20 -10.52 -7.82
C TYR A 92 21.09 -11.05 -8.73
N TYR A 93 20.50 -12.19 -8.38
CA TYR A 93 19.42 -12.81 -9.16
C TYR A 93 18.22 -11.87 -9.32
N ILE A 94 17.76 -11.25 -8.24
CA ILE A 94 16.62 -10.34 -8.29
C ILE A 94 16.94 -9.11 -9.15
N ASN A 95 18.09 -8.47 -8.91
CA ASN A 95 18.42 -7.19 -9.53
C ASN A 95 18.88 -7.33 -11.00
N CYS A 96 19.46 -8.47 -11.37
CA CYS A 96 20.11 -8.66 -12.67
C CYS A 96 19.41 -9.69 -13.57
N LYS A 97 18.65 -10.62 -12.99
CA LYS A 97 17.98 -11.68 -13.76
C LYS A 97 16.47 -11.48 -13.80
N LEU A 98 15.82 -11.33 -12.65
CA LEU A 98 14.37 -11.08 -12.60
C LEU A 98 14.00 -9.71 -13.18
N LYS A 99 14.72 -8.65 -12.78
CA LYS A 99 14.47 -7.28 -13.25
C LYS A 99 14.53 -7.15 -14.78
N TYR A 100 15.41 -7.90 -15.43
CA TYR A 100 15.62 -7.85 -16.87
C TYR A 100 14.83 -8.92 -17.64
N ASN A 101 13.72 -9.39 -17.06
CA ASN A 101 12.78 -10.32 -17.69
C ASN A 101 13.48 -11.54 -18.32
N MET A 102 14.24 -12.29 -17.52
CA MET A 102 14.69 -13.63 -17.92
C MET A 102 13.58 -14.36 -18.68
N LYS A 103 13.88 -14.90 -19.87
CA LYS A 103 12.96 -15.78 -20.58
C LYS A 103 12.70 -16.99 -19.70
N ILE A 104 11.51 -17.02 -19.12
CA ILE A 104 11.02 -18.13 -18.30
C ILE A 104 10.31 -19.07 -19.27
N GLU A 105 10.98 -20.17 -19.62
CA GLU A 105 10.45 -21.19 -20.53
C GLU A 105 9.58 -22.22 -19.79
N ASP A 106 9.81 -22.41 -18.49
CA ASP A 106 9.09 -23.38 -17.65
C ASP A 106 8.42 -22.68 -16.45
N GLY A 107 7.12 -22.93 -16.25
CA GLY A 107 6.33 -22.37 -15.16
C GLY A 107 6.77 -22.79 -13.76
N LYS A 108 7.59 -23.84 -13.63
CA LYS A 108 8.12 -24.34 -12.34
C LYS A 108 8.90 -23.29 -11.54
N ILE A 109 9.53 -22.33 -12.20
CA ILE A 109 10.24 -21.25 -11.52
C ILE A 109 9.32 -20.47 -10.58
N TYR A 110 8.06 -20.27 -10.96
CA TYR A 110 7.12 -19.48 -10.17
C TYR A 110 6.75 -20.17 -8.86
N ASP A 111 6.73 -21.51 -8.83
CA ASP A 111 6.51 -22.25 -7.59
C ASP A 111 7.67 -22.06 -6.60
N GLY A 112 8.91 -22.12 -7.07
CA GLY A 112 10.05 -21.84 -6.21
C GLY A 112 10.15 -20.38 -5.79
N LEU A 113 9.74 -19.42 -6.63
CA LEU A 113 9.67 -18.01 -6.24
C LEU A 113 8.59 -17.77 -5.17
N ARG A 114 7.43 -18.43 -5.27
CA ARG A 114 6.40 -18.42 -4.22
C ARG A 114 6.93 -19.00 -2.92
N GLU A 115 7.68 -20.09 -2.97
CA GLU A 115 8.37 -20.63 -1.79
C GLU A 115 9.39 -19.63 -1.22
N THR A 116 10.17 -18.97 -2.08
CA THR A 116 11.12 -17.92 -1.67
C THR A 116 10.41 -16.80 -0.92
N VAL A 117 9.32 -16.28 -1.46
CA VAL A 117 8.55 -15.20 -0.81
C VAL A 117 8.09 -15.59 0.59
N LEU A 118 7.69 -16.84 0.81
CA LEU A 118 7.21 -17.31 2.10
C LEU A 118 8.33 -17.68 3.09
N LYS A 119 9.48 -18.14 2.61
CA LYS A 119 10.54 -18.73 3.45
C LYS A 119 11.78 -17.86 3.63
N ASP A 120 12.00 -16.89 2.75
CA ASP A 120 13.22 -16.09 2.79
C ASP A 120 13.27 -15.21 4.04
N ARG A 121 14.43 -15.14 4.68
CA ARG A 121 14.63 -14.33 5.89
C ARG A 121 14.79 -12.84 5.60
N SER A 122 15.17 -12.48 4.37
CA SER A 122 15.38 -11.08 3.98
C SER A 122 14.06 -10.46 3.53
N ARG A 123 13.63 -9.44 4.26
CA ARG A 123 12.45 -8.64 3.90
C ARG A 123 12.55 -8.06 2.48
N ASP A 124 13.71 -7.53 2.10
CA ASP A 124 13.95 -6.95 0.77
C ASP A 124 13.80 -8.00 -0.35
N VAL A 125 14.33 -9.20 -0.13
CA VAL A 125 14.18 -10.31 -1.07
C VAL A 125 12.72 -10.69 -1.23
N ARG A 126 12.00 -10.88 -0.11
CA ARG A 126 10.58 -11.24 -0.15
C ARG A 126 9.74 -10.20 -0.88
N ARG A 127 9.92 -8.91 -0.60
CA ARG A 127 9.22 -7.81 -1.29
C ARG A 127 9.45 -7.86 -2.79
N LYS A 128 10.71 -7.83 -3.24
CA LYS A 128 11.03 -7.78 -4.67
C LYS A 128 10.55 -9.02 -5.43
N VAL A 129 10.60 -10.20 -4.81
CA VAL A 129 10.06 -11.41 -5.45
C VAL A 129 8.53 -11.38 -5.48
N ALA A 130 7.87 -10.88 -4.44
CA ALA A 130 6.41 -10.73 -4.42
C ALA A 130 5.93 -9.71 -5.47
N ASP A 131 6.61 -8.56 -5.59
CA ASP A 131 6.35 -7.55 -6.62
C ASP A 131 6.54 -8.12 -8.04
N TYR A 132 7.57 -8.94 -8.23
CA TYR A 132 7.80 -9.62 -9.50
C TYR A 132 6.69 -10.63 -9.82
N LEU A 133 6.26 -11.42 -8.83
CA LEU A 133 5.14 -12.35 -8.99
C LEU A 133 3.85 -11.60 -9.31
N GLU A 134 3.60 -10.47 -8.67
CA GLU A 134 2.46 -9.59 -8.95
C GLU A 134 2.50 -9.08 -10.39
N TYR A 135 3.62 -8.48 -10.79
CA TYR A 135 3.83 -7.94 -12.13
C TYR A 135 3.62 -8.98 -13.24
N LYS A 136 3.95 -10.25 -12.97
CA LYS A 136 3.74 -11.37 -13.90
C LYS A 136 2.35 -12.00 -13.83
N GLY A 137 1.47 -11.56 -12.92
CA GLY A 137 0.18 -12.20 -12.66
C GLY A 137 0.33 -13.63 -12.14
N LYS A 138 1.39 -13.89 -11.37
CA LYS A 138 1.74 -15.22 -10.82
C LYS A 138 1.68 -15.27 -9.30
N LEU A 139 1.39 -14.17 -8.61
CA LEU A 139 1.02 -14.22 -7.20
C LEU A 139 -0.37 -14.86 -7.09
N ASN A 140 -0.46 -16.01 -6.39
CA ASN A 140 -1.71 -16.76 -6.30
C ASN A 140 -2.30 -16.68 -4.89
N TYR A 141 -3.58 -17.06 -4.78
CA TYR A 141 -4.34 -17.05 -3.53
C TYR A 141 -3.63 -17.77 -2.38
N LYS A 142 -3.06 -18.96 -2.63
CA LYS A 142 -2.36 -19.75 -1.60
C LYS A 142 -1.14 -19.02 -1.04
N THR A 143 -0.34 -18.39 -1.91
CA THR A 143 0.81 -17.59 -1.47
C THR A 143 0.35 -16.33 -0.77
N ALA A 144 -0.68 -15.67 -1.28
CA ALA A 144 -1.20 -14.44 -0.72
C ALA A 144 -1.79 -14.64 0.70
N ILE A 145 -2.44 -15.79 0.98
CA ILE A 145 -2.85 -16.17 2.35
C ILE A 145 -1.65 -16.18 3.32
N GLY A 146 -0.52 -16.75 2.88
CA GLY A 146 0.69 -16.78 3.68
C GLY A 146 1.25 -15.38 3.95
N LEU A 147 1.16 -14.50 2.95
CA LEU A 147 1.61 -13.12 3.03
C LEU A 147 0.68 -12.20 3.84
N ALA A 148 -0.62 -12.50 3.92
CA ALA A 148 -1.58 -11.72 4.69
C ALA A 148 -1.24 -11.70 6.20
N LYS A 149 -0.45 -12.67 6.68
CA LYS A 149 0.05 -12.76 8.05
C LYS A 149 1.55 -12.44 8.18
N ASP A 150 2.14 -11.85 7.14
CA ASP A 150 3.56 -11.50 7.17
C ASP A 150 3.80 -10.37 8.18
N LYS A 151 4.99 -10.37 8.80
CA LYS A 151 5.43 -9.28 9.69
C LYS A 151 5.64 -7.96 8.95
N ASP A 152 5.73 -8.02 7.63
CA ASP A 152 5.93 -6.86 6.76
C ASP A 152 4.59 -6.32 6.24
N PRO A 153 4.17 -5.10 6.62
CA PRO A 153 2.91 -4.52 6.17
C PRO A 153 2.82 -4.33 4.65
N GLU A 154 3.94 -4.10 3.96
CA GLU A 154 3.92 -3.96 2.49
C GLU A 154 3.56 -5.27 1.80
N LEU A 155 4.02 -6.40 2.34
CA LEU A 155 3.63 -7.72 1.84
C LEU A 155 2.16 -8.01 2.14
N ARG A 156 1.67 -7.59 3.31
CA ARG A 156 0.25 -7.71 3.67
C ARG A 156 -0.64 -6.88 2.76
N LYS A 157 -0.28 -5.62 2.43
CA LYS A 157 -0.99 -4.78 1.45
C LYS A 157 -1.05 -5.44 0.07
N LEU A 158 0.10 -5.96 -0.40
CA LEU A 158 0.15 -6.65 -1.68
C LEU A 158 -0.76 -7.89 -1.69
N ALA A 159 -0.76 -8.67 -0.61
CA ALA A 159 -1.60 -9.86 -0.47
C ALA A 159 -3.10 -9.55 -0.45
N ALA A 160 -3.50 -8.37 0.03
CA ALA A 160 -4.91 -8.00 0.18
C ALA A 160 -5.65 -7.99 -1.17
N LYS A 161 -4.95 -7.71 -2.27
CA LYS A 161 -5.48 -7.76 -3.64
C LYS A 161 -5.84 -9.17 -4.12
N HIS A 162 -5.25 -10.19 -3.51
CA HIS A 162 -5.31 -11.59 -3.93
C HIS A 162 -5.90 -12.50 -2.88
N THR A 163 -6.50 -11.93 -1.83
CA THR A 163 -7.10 -12.65 -0.72
C THR A 163 -8.47 -12.09 -0.41
N VAL A 164 -9.11 -12.64 0.62
CA VAL A 164 -10.42 -12.23 1.11
C VAL A 164 -10.25 -11.34 2.34
N ALA A 165 -11.18 -10.40 2.54
CA ALA A 165 -11.14 -9.42 3.61
C ALA A 165 -11.05 -10.06 5.02
N SER A 166 -11.61 -11.26 5.18
CA SER A 166 -11.56 -12.02 6.43
C SER A 166 -10.16 -12.39 6.93
N MET A 167 -9.15 -12.30 6.07
CA MET A 167 -7.75 -12.48 6.49
C MET A 167 -7.23 -11.32 7.35
N TYR A 168 -7.94 -10.19 7.40
CA TYR A 168 -7.50 -8.92 8.00
C TYR A 168 -8.41 -8.42 9.12
N TRP A 169 -9.37 -9.23 9.59
CA TRP A 169 -10.24 -8.85 10.72
C TRP A 169 -9.47 -8.48 11.99
N GLU A 170 -8.32 -9.11 12.21
CA GLU A 170 -7.41 -8.85 13.34
C GLU A 170 -6.22 -7.94 12.94
N GLU A 171 -6.27 -7.30 11.78
CA GLU A 171 -5.23 -6.35 11.39
C GLU A 171 -5.19 -5.16 12.34
N THR A 172 -3.99 -4.75 12.72
CA THR A 172 -3.75 -3.63 13.63
C THR A 172 -2.84 -2.56 13.03
N ASP A 173 -2.23 -2.82 11.87
CA ASP A 173 -1.41 -1.86 11.17
C ASP A 173 -2.29 -0.84 10.41
N TYR A 174 -2.23 0.42 10.83
CA TYR A 174 -3.06 1.50 10.29
C TYR A 174 -2.86 1.70 8.79
N ASP A 175 -1.64 1.51 8.29
CA ASP A 175 -1.36 1.70 6.87
C ASP A 175 -1.96 0.57 6.04
N VAL A 176 -2.00 -0.67 6.58
CA VAL A 176 -2.68 -1.80 5.93
C VAL A 176 -4.20 -1.58 5.92
N ILE A 177 -4.79 -1.21 7.06
CA ILE A 177 -6.23 -0.95 7.18
C ILE A 177 -6.66 0.18 6.24
N ARG A 178 -5.95 1.32 6.29
CA ARG A 178 -6.20 2.46 5.40
C ARG A 178 -6.12 2.02 3.93
N TYR A 179 -5.08 1.27 3.58
CA TYR A 179 -4.92 0.74 2.22
C TYR A 179 -6.12 -0.13 1.80
N MET A 180 -6.59 -1.03 2.66
CA MET A 180 -7.72 -1.89 2.36
C MET A 180 -9.02 -1.11 2.16
N VAL A 181 -9.28 -0.12 3.00
CA VAL A 181 -10.48 0.73 2.91
C VAL A 181 -10.45 1.58 1.63
N GLU A 182 -9.35 2.29 1.37
CA GLU A 182 -9.19 3.15 0.20
C GLU A 182 -9.29 2.38 -1.13
N ASN A 183 -8.83 1.12 -1.15
CA ASN A 183 -8.85 0.28 -2.34
C ASN A 183 -10.09 -0.63 -2.43
N LYS A 184 -11.09 -0.45 -1.55
CA LYS A 184 -12.33 -1.26 -1.52
C LYS A 184 -12.07 -2.77 -1.39
N LEU A 185 -11.05 -3.12 -0.62
CA LEU A 185 -10.66 -4.50 -0.29
C LEU A 185 -11.22 -4.94 1.07
N ALA A 186 -11.58 -3.99 1.92
CA ALA A 186 -12.29 -4.25 3.17
C ALA A 186 -13.80 -4.37 2.91
N ASP A 187 -14.47 -5.21 3.70
CA ASP A 187 -15.91 -5.43 3.63
C ASP A 187 -16.61 -5.05 4.95
N ARG A 188 -17.92 -5.28 5.00
CA ARG A 188 -18.73 -5.05 6.21
C ARG A 188 -18.22 -5.82 7.43
N LEU A 189 -17.72 -7.05 7.25
CA LEU A 189 -17.21 -7.84 8.38
C LEU A 189 -15.92 -7.24 8.94
N CYS A 190 -15.06 -6.64 8.10
CA CYS A 190 -13.94 -5.84 8.59
C CYS A 190 -14.41 -4.73 9.54
N PHE A 191 -15.46 -3.99 9.19
CA PHE A 191 -16.03 -2.98 10.09
C PHE A 191 -16.46 -3.57 11.43
N GLU A 192 -17.23 -4.66 11.41
CA GLU A 192 -17.77 -5.28 12.64
C GLU A 192 -16.69 -5.78 13.60
N HIS A 193 -15.48 -6.05 13.10
CA HIS A 193 -14.30 -6.37 13.89
C HIS A 193 -13.53 -5.10 14.32
N TRP A 194 -13.23 -4.20 13.38
CA TRP A 194 -12.41 -3.02 13.63
C TRP A 194 -13.09 -1.98 14.54
N VAL A 195 -14.42 -1.83 14.45
CA VAL A 195 -15.18 -0.91 15.32
C VAL A 195 -15.13 -1.31 16.79
N LYS A 196 -14.82 -2.58 17.10
CA LYS A 196 -14.66 -3.09 18.46
C LYS A 196 -13.22 -3.03 18.97
N SER A 197 -12.28 -2.56 18.15
CA SER A 197 -10.88 -2.39 18.57
C SER A 197 -10.79 -1.46 19.76
N GLU A 198 -9.89 -1.72 20.70
CA GLU A 198 -9.56 -0.77 21.78
C GLU A 198 -8.87 0.49 21.23
N ASP A 199 -8.24 0.37 20.06
CA ASP A 199 -7.57 1.45 19.36
C ASP A 199 -8.56 2.33 18.58
N GLU A 200 -8.70 3.57 19.03
CA GLU A 200 -9.58 4.56 18.43
C GLU A 200 -9.23 4.87 16.96
N THR A 201 -7.95 4.81 16.59
CA THR A 201 -7.50 5.06 15.21
C THR A 201 -8.05 3.98 14.27
N ILE A 202 -8.05 2.72 14.71
CA ILE A 202 -8.63 1.61 13.95
C ILE A 202 -10.15 1.79 13.81
N ARG A 203 -10.84 2.15 14.90
CA ARG A 203 -12.28 2.45 14.85
C ARG A 203 -12.57 3.56 13.84
N ALA A 204 -11.82 4.66 13.87
CA ALA A 204 -11.97 5.79 12.95
C ALA A 204 -11.68 5.40 11.49
N LEU A 205 -10.64 4.62 11.22
CA LEU A 205 -10.31 4.14 9.88
C LEU A 205 -11.39 3.24 9.28
N SER A 206 -12.19 2.56 10.11
CA SER A 206 -13.30 1.73 9.65
C SER A 206 -14.52 2.55 9.17
N ALA A 207 -14.58 3.85 9.45
CA ALA A 207 -15.76 4.68 9.17
C ALA A 207 -16.32 4.57 7.74
N PRO A 208 -15.52 4.52 6.67
CA PRO A 208 -16.07 4.43 5.31
C PRO A 208 -16.86 3.14 5.02
N LEU A 209 -16.79 2.14 5.91
CA LEU A 209 -17.53 0.88 5.84
C LEU A 209 -18.82 0.87 6.68
N ALA A 210 -19.09 1.96 7.42
CA ALA A 210 -20.26 2.08 8.28
C ALA A 210 -21.55 2.26 7.45
N GLU A 211 -22.63 1.62 7.89
CA GLU A 211 -23.97 1.90 7.38
C GLU A 211 -24.65 2.96 8.26
N GLU A 212 -25.77 3.53 7.79
CA GLU A 212 -26.46 4.65 8.47
C GLU A 212 -26.76 4.36 9.95
N THR A 213 -27.06 3.10 10.31
CA THR A 213 -27.33 2.66 11.69
C THR A 213 -26.08 2.59 12.57
N ASP A 214 -24.90 2.47 11.98
CA ASP A 214 -23.63 2.36 12.72
C ASP A 214 -22.95 3.71 12.95
N ILE A 215 -23.27 4.72 12.13
CA ILE A 215 -22.62 6.05 12.18
C ILE A 215 -22.68 6.63 13.59
N ASP A 216 -23.86 6.60 14.22
CA ASP A 216 -24.05 7.18 15.54
C ASP A 216 -23.25 6.46 16.63
N PRO A 217 -23.39 5.12 16.79
CA PRO A 217 -22.54 4.34 17.68
C PRO A 217 -21.04 4.53 17.45
N LEU A 218 -20.61 4.57 16.19
CA LEU A 218 -19.20 4.79 15.83
C LEU A 218 -18.74 6.15 16.35
N LEU A 219 -19.42 7.23 15.99
CA LEU A 219 -19.04 8.59 16.40
C LEU A 219 -19.04 8.73 17.93
N ASP A 220 -19.97 8.09 18.62
CA ASP A 220 -20.07 8.10 20.08
C ASP A 220 -18.94 7.29 20.76
N SER A 221 -18.30 6.35 20.04
CA SER A 221 -17.13 5.58 20.52
C SER A 221 -15.78 6.29 20.33
N LEU A 222 -15.77 7.43 19.63
CA LEU A 222 -14.57 8.22 19.33
C LEU A 222 -14.49 9.45 20.25
N SER A 223 -13.28 9.94 20.50
CA SER A 223 -13.06 11.29 21.01
C SER A 223 -13.62 12.33 20.03
N ASP A 224 -13.87 13.54 20.53
CA ASP A 224 -14.39 14.62 19.68
C ASP A 224 -13.43 14.94 18.51
N GLU A 225 -12.12 14.85 18.73
CA GLU A 225 -11.10 15.10 17.70
C GLU A 225 -11.16 14.06 16.57
N SER A 226 -11.16 12.77 16.90
CA SER A 226 -11.26 11.71 15.88
C SER A 226 -12.62 11.70 15.19
N ALA A 227 -13.71 11.97 15.94
CA ALA A 227 -15.04 12.08 15.35
C ALA A 227 -15.09 13.21 14.30
N ILE A 228 -14.48 14.37 14.57
CA ILE A 228 -14.37 15.45 13.61
C ILE A 228 -13.56 15.03 12.39
N GLN A 229 -12.43 14.34 12.59
CA GLN A 229 -11.61 13.86 11.48
C GLN A 229 -12.38 12.88 10.57
N VAL A 230 -13.21 12.01 11.15
CA VAL A 230 -14.12 11.15 10.40
C VAL A 230 -15.14 11.98 9.63
N LEU A 231 -15.76 12.98 10.27
CA LEU A 231 -16.79 13.82 9.65
C LEU A 231 -16.23 14.75 8.56
N PHE A 232 -14.97 15.16 8.64
CA PHE A 232 -14.29 15.89 7.55
C PHE A 232 -14.26 15.08 6.25
N ASN A 233 -14.11 13.77 6.37
CA ASN A 233 -14.08 12.86 5.23
C ASN A 233 -15.48 12.37 4.83
N ASN A 234 -16.51 12.62 5.66
CA ASN A 234 -17.89 12.19 5.46
C ASN A 234 -18.88 13.33 5.85
N PRO A 235 -18.81 14.51 5.21
CA PRO A 235 -19.57 15.69 5.63
C PRO A 235 -21.09 15.47 5.55
N GLU A 236 -21.56 14.62 4.64
CA GLU A 236 -22.96 14.27 4.46
C GLU A 236 -23.59 13.55 5.65
N TRP A 237 -22.77 13.06 6.59
CA TRP A 237 -23.27 12.46 7.83
C TRP A 237 -23.86 13.52 8.76
N VAL A 238 -23.41 14.78 8.68
CA VAL A 238 -23.83 15.87 9.56
C VAL A 238 -25.18 16.45 9.13
N LYS A 239 -26.25 15.67 9.30
CA LYS A 239 -27.62 16.06 8.91
C LYS A 239 -28.67 15.84 9.99
N GLY A 240 -29.75 16.61 9.96
CA GLY A 240 -30.95 16.37 10.76
C GLY A 240 -30.68 16.25 12.26
N LYS A 241 -31.23 15.20 12.90
CA LYS A 241 -31.06 14.94 14.34
C LYS A 241 -29.60 14.67 14.73
N ARG A 242 -28.80 14.08 13.84
CA ARG A 242 -27.37 13.82 14.09
C ARG A 242 -26.59 15.12 14.19
N ALA A 243 -26.84 16.06 13.28
CA ALA A 243 -26.25 17.39 13.32
C ALA A 243 -26.54 18.10 14.67
N VAL A 244 -27.78 18.05 15.14
CA VAL A 244 -28.17 18.60 16.45
C VAL A 244 -27.43 17.91 17.60
N ARG A 245 -27.31 16.57 17.58
CA ARG A 245 -26.59 15.81 18.61
C ARG A 245 -25.12 16.21 18.65
N LEU A 246 -24.45 16.24 17.49
CA LEU A 246 -23.05 16.62 17.35
C LEU A 246 -22.80 18.06 17.80
N TRP A 247 -23.70 19.00 17.44
CA TRP A 247 -23.63 20.39 17.87
C TRP A 247 -23.67 20.55 19.39
N ARG A 248 -24.56 19.82 20.06
CA ARG A 248 -24.71 19.87 21.52
C ARG A 248 -23.54 19.19 22.24
N ARG A 249 -23.02 18.10 21.66
CA ARG A 249 -21.86 17.37 22.20
C ARG A 249 -20.59 18.21 22.10
N MET A 250 -20.33 18.84 20.95
CA MET A 250 -19.06 19.50 20.69
C MET A 250 -19.07 20.98 21.07
N GLY A 251 -18.02 21.43 21.76
CA GLY A 251 -17.80 22.83 22.16
C GLY A 251 -16.71 23.54 21.36
N GLY A 252 -16.56 24.84 21.56
CA GLY A 252 -15.41 25.61 21.08
C GLY A 252 -15.19 25.55 19.56
N GLU A 253 -13.95 25.26 19.14
CA GLU A 253 -13.55 25.18 17.73
C GLU A 253 -14.20 24.01 16.99
N ASN A 254 -14.44 22.89 17.67
CA ASN A 254 -15.06 21.69 17.11
C ASN A 254 -16.47 21.97 16.59
N ARG A 255 -17.21 22.80 17.33
CA ARG A 255 -18.55 23.27 16.95
C ARG A 255 -18.54 24.09 15.65
N ARG A 256 -17.49 24.88 15.41
CA ARG A 256 -17.31 25.67 14.17
C ARG A 256 -17.10 24.75 12.97
N TRP A 257 -16.35 23.67 13.13
CA TRP A 257 -16.12 22.69 12.07
C TRP A 257 -17.40 21.98 11.66
N ILE A 258 -18.12 21.39 12.62
CA ILE A 258 -19.39 20.69 12.34
C ILE A 258 -20.36 21.62 11.60
N MET A 259 -20.51 22.87 12.04
CA MET A 259 -21.40 23.84 11.39
C MET A 259 -21.21 23.96 9.89
N SER A 260 -19.96 23.88 9.43
CA SER A 260 -19.63 24.04 8.02
C SER A 260 -20.19 22.89 7.16
N PHE A 261 -20.50 21.76 7.79
CA PHE A 261 -21.03 20.55 7.16
C PHE A 261 -22.51 20.28 7.52
N MET A 262 -23.10 21.06 8.44
CA MET A 262 -24.48 20.82 8.87
C MET A 262 -25.50 21.06 7.75
N TRP A 263 -26.32 20.05 7.51
CA TRP A 263 -27.50 20.05 6.66
C TRP A 263 -28.78 19.72 7.42
N ASP A 264 -29.93 20.13 6.86
CA ASP A 264 -31.28 19.82 7.37
C ASP A 264 -31.45 20.11 8.87
N VAL A 265 -30.93 21.27 9.32
CA VAL A 265 -30.93 21.68 10.72
C VAL A 265 -32.36 22.06 11.14
N PRO A 266 -32.92 21.49 12.22
CA PRO A 266 -34.25 21.87 12.71
C PRO A 266 -34.31 23.32 13.21
N ASP A 267 -35.43 24.00 12.95
CA ASP A 267 -35.69 25.38 13.38
C ASP A 267 -35.45 25.58 14.88
N SER A 268 -35.82 24.59 15.71
CA SER A 268 -35.62 24.65 17.16
C SER A 268 -34.15 24.85 17.55
N LEU A 269 -33.20 24.28 16.80
CA LEU A 269 -31.77 24.49 17.08
C LEU A 269 -31.34 25.89 16.66
N ILE A 270 -31.88 26.40 15.55
CA ILE A 270 -31.60 27.75 15.06
C ILE A 270 -32.08 28.77 16.10
N GLU A 271 -33.32 28.62 16.59
CA GLU A 271 -33.91 29.47 17.64
C GLU A 271 -33.10 29.41 18.93
N GLU A 272 -32.77 28.21 19.42
CA GLU A 272 -31.91 27.99 20.60
C GLU A 272 -30.57 28.72 20.46
N SER A 273 -29.96 28.61 19.27
CA SER A 273 -28.64 29.18 19.02
C SER A 273 -28.66 30.70 18.86
N LEU A 274 -29.74 31.27 18.32
CA LEU A 274 -29.93 32.72 18.24
C LEU A 274 -30.20 33.35 19.61
N ALA A 275 -30.82 32.61 20.52
CA ALA A 275 -31.07 33.07 21.89
C ALA A 275 -29.80 33.10 22.75
N GLU A 276 -28.77 32.34 22.39
CA GLU A 276 -27.53 32.23 23.16
C GLU A 276 -26.38 33.07 22.54
N PRO A 277 -25.93 34.16 23.19
CA PRO A 277 -24.94 35.09 22.62
C PRO A 277 -23.58 34.46 22.27
N ARG A 278 -23.29 33.28 22.82
CA ARG A 278 -22.03 32.54 22.59
C ARG A 278 -22.04 31.70 21.31
N ASN A 279 -23.20 31.48 20.68
CA ASN A 279 -23.35 30.71 19.45
C ASN A 279 -23.35 31.61 18.20
N TRP A 280 -22.45 32.61 18.18
CA TRP A 280 -22.34 33.61 17.10
C TRP A 280 -22.16 33.00 15.70
N GLN A 281 -21.67 31.76 15.62
CA GLN A 281 -21.41 31.08 14.38
C GLN A 281 -22.72 30.84 13.58
N ILE A 282 -23.85 30.50 14.23
CA ILE A 282 -25.14 30.31 13.53
C ILE A 282 -25.67 31.66 13.05
N SER A 283 -25.57 32.70 13.88
CA SER A 283 -25.91 34.07 13.49
C SER A 283 -25.09 34.54 12.28
N SER A 284 -23.80 34.19 12.21
CA SER A 284 -22.93 34.48 11.06
C SER A 284 -23.42 33.80 9.79
N ARG A 285 -23.72 32.49 9.85
CA ARG A 285 -24.22 31.71 8.71
C ARG A 285 -25.59 32.22 8.23
N LEU A 286 -26.46 32.67 9.13
CA LEU A 286 -27.75 33.30 8.79
C LEU A 286 -27.57 34.67 8.14
N GLU A 287 -26.61 35.47 8.58
CA GLU A 287 -26.31 36.76 7.95
C GLU A 287 -25.71 36.57 6.55
N GLU A 288 -24.88 35.54 6.35
CA GLU A 288 -24.43 35.11 5.02
C GLU A 288 -25.60 34.70 4.13
N TYR A 289 -26.54 33.90 4.65
CA TYR A 289 -27.76 33.52 3.94
C TYR A 289 -28.59 34.75 3.54
N LYS A 290 -28.79 35.69 4.46
CA LYS A 290 -29.51 36.94 4.20
C LYS A 290 -28.83 37.77 3.10
N LYS A 291 -27.50 37.90 3.13
CA LYS A 291 -26.72 38.59 2.08
C LYS A 291 -26.83 37.86 0.73
N ALA A 292 -26.82 36.53 0.74
CA ALA A 292 -27.03 35.73 -0.46
C ALA A 292 -28.43 35.98 -1.06
N LEU A 293 -29.49 35.97 -0.23
CA LEU A 293 -30.84 36.30 -0.67
C LEU A 293 -30.94 37.71 -1.25
N GLN A 294 -30.33 38.71 -0.62
CA GLN A 294 -30.29 40.08 -1.14
C GLN A 294 -29.56 40.17 -2.48
N THR A 295 -28.46 39.44 -2.63
CA THR A 295 -27.68 39.38 -3.88
C THR A 295 -28.49 38.72 -4.99
N VAL A 296 -29.14 37.58 -4.71
CA VAL A 296 -30.04 36.91 -5.65
C VAL A 296 -31.17 37.86 -6.07
N ALA A 297 -31.83 38.50 -5.10
CA ALA A 297 -32.90 39.47 -5.39
C ALA A 297 -32.42 40.64 -6.26
N ARG A 298 -31.19 41.13 -6.06
CA ARG A 298 -30.58 42.18 -6.90
C ARG A 298 -30.31 41.70 -8.33
N MET A 299 -29.72 40.51 -8.48
CA MET A 299 -29.44 39.93 -9.80
C MET A 299 -30.72 39.62 -10.57
N GLU A 300 -31.77 39.21 -9.87
CA GLU A 300 -33.05 38.89 -10.48
C GLU A 300 -33.77 40.09 -11.11
N ARG A 301 -33.42 41.32 -10.71
CA ARG A 301 -33.94 42.56 -11.31
C ARG A 301 -33.46 42.79 -12.74
N LEU A 302 -32.41 42.10 -13.18
CA LEU A 302 -31.92 42.17 -14.56
C LEU A 302 -32.89 41.53 -15.55
N PHE A 303 -33.78 40.65 -15.09
CA PHE A 303 -34.67 39.89 -15.94
C PHE A 303 -36.07 40.51 -16.00
N ALA A 304 -36.65 40.51 -17.20
CA ALA A 304 -38.05 40.88 -17.38
C ALA A 304 -39.00 39.91 -16.65
N LYS A 305 -40.20 40.40 -16.31
CA LYS A 305 -41.30 39.59 -15.76
C LYS A 305 -41.62 38.46 -16.75
N GLY A 306 -41.57 37.20 -16.29
CA GLY A 306 -41.79 36.01 -17.13
C GLY A 306 -40.56 35.48 -17.87
N SER A 307 -39.36 36.03 -17.64
CA SER A 307 -38.10 35.59 -18.28
C SER A 307 -37.91 34.07 -18.23
N GLU A 308 -37.84 33.47 -19.41
CA GLU A 308 -37.55 32.05 -19.59
C GLU A 308 -36.12 31.71 -19.13
N ILE A 309 -35.16 32.61 -19.37
CA ILE A 309 -33.76 32.44 -18.95
C ILE A 309 -33.68 32.36 -17.42
N LYS A 310 -34.40 33.23 -16.70
CA LYS A 310 -34.47 33.21 -15.22
C LYS A 310 -35.01 31.86 -14.71
N ARG A 311 -36.10 31.36 -15.30
CA ARG A 311 -36.66 30.04 -14.95
C ARG A 311 -35.68 28.90 -15.20
N LYS A 312 -35.00 28.89 -16.36
CA LYS A 312 -33.97 27.90 -16.68
C LYS A 312 -32.79 27.95 -15.71
N MET A 313 -32.34 29.13 -15.31
CA MET A 313 -31.25 29.28 -14.34
C MET A 313 -31.64 28.77 -12.95
N ARG A 314 -32.84 29.11 -12.46
CA ARG A 314 -33.38 28.57 -11.20
C ARG A 314 -33.48 27.05 -11.20
N ALA A 315 -34.05 26.48 -12.26
CA ALA A 315 -34.15 25.03 -12.42
C ALA A 315 -32.78 24.34 -12.43
N ARG A 316 -31.78 24.91 -13.12
CA ARG A 316 -30.40 24.39 -13.11
C ARG A 316 -29.73 24.46 -11.74
N ALA A 317 -30.09 25.43 -10.92
CA ALA A 317 -29.61 25.56 -9.55
C ALA A 317 -30.36 24.68 -8.54
N GLY A 318 -31.33 23.87 -8.99
CA GLY A 318 -32.18 23.08 -8.10
C GLY A 318 -33.16 23.91 -7.27
N LEU A 319 -33.41 25.16 -7.65
CA LEU A 319 -34.32 26.09 -6.98
C LEU A 319 -35.62 26.18 -7.77
N SER A 320 -36.37 25.07 -7.89
CA SER A 320 -37.74 25.13 -8.41
C SER A 320 -38.70 25.43 -7.27
N ASP A 321 -39.60 26.39 -7.49
CA ASP A 321 -40.68 26.76 -6.57
C ASP A 321 -41.60 25.57 -6.24
#